data_AF-A0A9E2F1T1-F1
#
_entry.id   AF-A0A9E2F1T1-F1
#
_cell.length_a   1.000
_cell.length_b   1.000
_cell.length_c   1.000
_cell.angle_alpha   90.00
_cell.angle_beta   90.00
_cell.angle_gamma   90.00
#
_symmetry.space_group_name_H-M   'P 1'
#
loop_
_entity.id
_entity.type
_entity.pdbx_description
1 polymer ?
#
loop_
_entity_poly.entity_id
_entity_poly.type
_entity_poly.pdbx_seq_one_letter_code
_entity_poly.pdbx_strand_id
1 'polypeptide(L)'
;MSKGWGSFQREELWLSIIGFLRKEVDNLSENQFNKLKNILLELSDAKDPEEDKFFEYRERGYSNNALTEGINSTRGALVGLVTSLLSKFRDNILLEILEKLSKDRTISVRAVLVRYLPYAIRSIGWDECFRLFSNAFEKGAEEYSECIPDFLSYVPKDKIDKLIEILSKMKEKRDEKLGEAYALTMTIYYLREMASEEDLMEILKDEVLVDKGKEESFYLLANQVKYEEDIDKCMKIIDNLLEHDVLKGRVSILFMEARPEDLKKFTPFIKKIIKKPNIRGEALYYILEYLEKSLLVDPLEVFNLLETLFTEVGDDFYNLRDYVPASHSNAPLNIINTILECYPEEEIRALKALDKLIELNWTGVNEYLYALDRL
;
A
#
# COMPACT_ATOMS: atom_id res chain seq x y z
N MET A 1 -17.99 -30.33 -34.01
CA MET A 1 -17.65 -29.88 -32.65
C MET A 1 -16.30 -30.46 -32.18
N SER A 2 -15.21 -30.24 -32.92
CA SER A 2 -13.88 -30.82 -32.60
C SER A 2 -12.71 -29.82 -32.67
N LYS A 3 -12.98 -28.52 -32.85
CA LYS A 3 -11.92 -27.49 -32.99
C LYS A 3 -11.34 -26.98 -31.65
N GLY A 4 -11.97 -27.28 -30.50
CA GLY A 4 -11.57 -26.73 -29.20
C GLY A 4 -10.56 -27.56 -28.40
N TRP A 5 -10.51 -28.87 -28.57
CA TRP A 5 -9.63 -29.73 -27.76
C TRP A 5 -8.15 -29.63 -28.15
N GLY A 6 -7.85 -29.40 -29.43
CA GLY A 6 -6.47 -29.27 -29.91
C GLY A 6 -5.81 -27.93 -29.60
N SER A 7 -6.59 -26.84 -29.44
CA SER A 7 -6.04 -25.54 -29.01
C SER A 7 -5.73 -25.56 -27.51
N PHE A 8 -6.64 -26.11 -26.71
CA PHE A 8 -6.51 -26.20 -25.25
C PHE A 8 -5.26 -27.00 -24.83
N GLN A 9 -5.03 -28.17 -25.44
CA GLN A 9 -3.82 -28.97 -25.18
C GLN A 9 -2.51 -28.24 -25.57
N ARG A 10 -2.56 -27.37 -26.58
CA ARG A 10 -1.40 -26.60 -27.02
C ARG A 10 -1.10 -25.44 -26.08
N GLU A 11 -2.13 -24.77 -25.57
CA GLU A 11 -2.03 -23.69 -24.60
C GLU A 11 -1.44 -24.20 -23.26
N GLU A 12 -1.97 -25.31 -22.72
CA GLU A 12 -1.41 -25.95 -21.52
C GLU A 12 0.05 -26.36 -21.70
N LEU A 13 0.40 -26.89 -22.88
CA LEU A 13 1.79 -27.24 -23.20
C LEU A 13 2.69 -26.00 -23.24
N TRP A 14 2.25 -24.91 -23.87
CA TRP A 14 3.02 -23.67 -23.96
C TRP A 14 3.23 -23.02 -22.60
N LEU A 15 2.20 -22.97 -21.76
CA LEU A 15 2.33 -22.53 -20.37
C LEU A 15 3.28 -23.41 -19.57
N SER A 16 3.23 -24.73 -19.79
CA SER A 16 4.15 -25.69 -19.14
C SER A 16 5.60 -25.46 -19.57
N ILE A 17 5.84 -25.18 -20.86
CA ILE A 17 7.16 -24.84 -21.39
C ILE A 17 7.67 -23.54 -20.75
N ILE A 18 6.86 -22.49 -20.71
CA ILE A 18 7.22 -21.21 -20.08
C ILE A 18 7.52 -21.41 -18.60
N GLY A 19 6.67 -22.15 -17.88
CA GLY A 19 6.84 -22.45 -16.46
C GLY A 19 8.12 -23.24 -16.17
N PHE A 20 8.48 -24.19 -17.03
CA PHE A 20 9.75 -24.92 -16.94
C PHE A 20 10.94 -23.99 -17.20
N LEU A 21 10.93 -23.25 -18.31
CA LEU A 21 12.02 -22.34 -18.68
C LEU A 21 12.26 -21.28 -17.61
N ARG A 22 11.21 -20.77 -16.97
CA ARG A 22 11.30 -19.77 -15.91
C ARG A 22 12.07 -20.29 -14.68
N LYS A 23 11.97 -21.59 -14.37
CA LYS A 23 12.74 -22.22 -13.28
C LYS A 23 14.21 -22.44 -13.63
N GLU A 24 14.51 -22.57 -14.92
CA GLU A 24 15.85 -22.89 -15.41
C GLU A 24 16.66 -21.68 -15.89
N VAL A 25 16.10 -20.46 -15.85
CA VAL A 25 16.77 -19.24 -16.36
C VAL A 25 18.21 -19.12 -15.87
N ASP A 26 18.43 -19.32 -14.57
CA ASP A 26 19.75 -19.19 -13.95
C ASP A 26 20.73 -20.30 -14.38
N ASN A 27 20.22 -21.46 -14.82
CA ASN A 27 21.01 -22.60 -15.29
C ASN A 27 21.26 -22.58 -16.80
N LEU A 28 20.54 -21.77 -17.58
CA LEU A 28 20.71 -21.71 -19.03
C LEU A 28 22.09 -21.17 -19.43
N SER A 29 22.82 -21.89 -20.26
CA SER A 29 24.01 -21.40 -20.96
C SER A 29 23.64 -20.55 -22.19
N GLU A 30 24.59 -19.75 -22.68
CA GLU A 30 24.45 -18.97 -23.91
C GLU A 30 24.05 -19.85 -25.12
N ASN A 31 24.67 -21.03 -25.25
CA ASN A 31 24.35 -21.98 -26.33
C ASN A 31 22.92 -22.53 -26.23
N GLN A 32 22.41 -22.74 -25.01
CA GLN A 32 21.03 -23.17 -24.80
C GLN A 32 20.07 -22.01 -25.11
N PHE A 33 20.36 -20.81 -24.63
CA PHE A 33 19.56 -19.62 -24.91
C PHE A 33 19.42 -19.36 -26.41
N ASN A 34 20.52 -19.43 -27.17
CA ASN A 34 20.49 -19.25 -28.62
C ASN A 34 19.57 -20.25 -29.34
N LYS A 35 19.43 -21.49 -28.82
CA LYS A 35 18.47 -22.48 -29.35
C LYS A 35 17.03 -22.18 -28.97
N LEU A 36 16.79 -21.50 -27.85
CA LEU A 36 15.45 -21.15 -27.38
C LEU A 36 14.85 -19.94 -28.11
N LYS A 37 15.66 -19.11 -28.77
CA LYS A 37 15.23 -17.88 -29.46
C LYS A 37 14.01 -18.07 -30.37
N ASN A 38 14.04 -19.10 -31.22
CA ASN A 38 12.92 -19.39 -32.12
C ASN A 38 11.65 -19.80 -31.37
N ILE A 39 11.81 -20.55 -30.27
CA ILE A 39 10.68 -20.97 -29.43
C ILE A 39 10.06 -19.74 -28.74
N LEU A 40 10.87 -18.82 -28.24
CA LEU A 40 10.40 -17.58 -27.61
C LEU A 40 9.62 -16.71 -28.61
N LEU A 41 10.10 -16.60 -29.85
CA LEU A 41 9.37 -15.92 -30.92
C LEU A 41 8.04 -16.60 -31.20
N GLU A 42 8.01 -17.93 -31.38
CA GLU A 42 6.76 -18.67 -31.59
C GLU A 42 5.75 -18.49 -30.45
N LEU A 43 6.21 -18.49 -29.19
CA LEU A 43 5.38 -18.22 -28.03
C LEU A 43 4.82 -16.79 -28.03
N SER A 44 5.58 -15.81 -28.55
CA SER A 44 5.09 -14.43 -28.71
C SER A 44 4.01 -14.28 -29.78
N ASP A 45 3.95 -15.23 -30.72
CA ASP A 45 2.92 -15.36 -31.77
C ASP A 45 1.76 -16.28 -31.37
N ALA A 46 1.76 -16.77 -30.12
CA ALA A 46 0.68 -17.59 -29.59
C ALA A 46 -0.67 -16.90 -29.76
N LYS A 47 -1.71 -17.65 -30.13
CA LYS A 47 -3.07 -17.11 -30.25
C LYS A 47 -3.66 -16.70 -28.92
N ASP A 48 -3.28 -17.41 -27.86
CA ASP A 48 -3.77 -17.24 -26.50
C ASP A 48 -3.06 -16.06 -25.76
N PRO A 49 -3.81 -15.07 -25.25
CA PRO A 49 -5.26 -14.97 -25.28
C PRO A 49 -5.77 -14.39 -26.60
N GLU A 50 -6.87 -14.95 -27.13
CA GLU A 50 -7.49 -14.43 -28.35
C GLU A 50 -8.24 -13.11 -28.10
N GLU A 51 -8.90 -13.01 -26.94
CA GLU A 51 -9.68 -11.87 -26.45
C GLU A 51 -9.59 -11.81 -24.92
N ASP A 52 -10.00 -10.69 -24.33
CA ASP A 52 -10.05 -10.52 -22.88
C ASP A 52 -11.38 -11.06 -22.32
N LYS A 53 -11.34 -12.16 -21.54
CA LYS A 53 -12.53 -12.82 -20.96
C LYS A 53 -12.85 -12.39 -19.53
N PHE A 54 -11.98 -11.61 -18.89
CA PHE A 54 -12.18 -11.15 -17.51
C PHE A 54 -13.43 -10.26 -17.35
N PHE A 55 -13.91 -9.62 -18.41
CA PHE A 55 -15.22 -8.95 -18.40
C PHE A 55 -16.36 -9.95 -18.19
N GLU A 56 -16.41 -11.01 -19.01
CA GLU A 56 -17.42 -12.07 -18.92
C GLU A 56 -17.34 -12.82 -17.58
N TYR A 57 -16.13 -13.07 -17.07
CA TYR A 57 -15.96 -13.73 -15.78
C TYR A 57 -16.49 -12.86 -14.62
N ARG A 58 -16.28 -11.53 -14.66
CA ARG A 58 -16.83 -10.61 -13.65
C ARG A 58 -18.36 -10.57 -13.68
N GLU A 59 -18.97 -10.57 -14.86
CA GLU A 59 -20.44 -10.64 -15.00
C GLU A 59 -21.03 -11.92 -14.40
N ARG A 60 -20.25 -13.02 -14.38
CA ARG A 60 -20.62 -14.29 -13.75
C ARG A 60 -20.31 -14.37 -12.25
N GLY A 61 -19.79 -13.29 -11.66
CA GLY A 61 -19.47 -13.20 -10.23
C GLY A 61 -18.06 -13.68 -9.84
N TYR A 62 -17.18 -13.97 -10.81
CA TYR A 62 -15.78 -14.26 -10.52
C TYR A 62 -14.98 -12.98 -10.30
N SER A 63 -14.02 -12.99 -9.38
CA SER A 63 -13.13 -11.86 -9.08
C SER A 63 -11.95 -11.72 -10.05
N ASN A 64 -12.08 -12.18 -11.30
CA ASN A 64 -11.00 -12.12 -12.28
C ASN A 64 -10.74 -10.68 -12.73
N ASN A 65 -9.46 -10.32 -12.85
CA ASN A 65 -9.02 -9.05 -13.44
C ASN A 65 -8.08 -9.29 -14.62
N ALA A 66 -7.71 -8.21 -15.33
CA ALA A 66 -6.83 -8.29 -16.49
C ALA A 66 -5.49 -8.99 -16.18
N LEU A 67 -4.95 -8.77 -14.98
CA LEU A 67 -3.68 -9.35 -14.57
C LEU A 67 -3.76 -10.85 -14.30
N THR A 68 -4.80 -11.30 -13.58
CA THR A 68 -5.03 -12.72 -13.31
C THR A 68 -5.23 -13.50 -14.61
N GLU A 69 -5.97 -12.96 -15.57
CA GLU A 69 -6.11 -13.60 -16.87
C GLU A 69 -4.77 -13.60 -17.64
N GLY A 70 -4.09 -12.45 -17.68
CA GLY A 70 -2.86 -12.31 -18.44
C GLY A 70 -1.77 -13.28 -17.99
N ILE A 71 -1.53 -13.42 -16.68
CA ILE A 71 -0.50 -14.33 -16.14
C ILE A 71 -0.79 -15.79 -16.51
N ASN A 72 -2.06 -16.15 -16.68
CA ASN A 72 -2.50 -17.50 -17.04
C ASN A 72 -2.65 -17.70 -18.56
N SER A 73 -2.21 -16.73 -19.37
CA SER A 73 -2.18 -16.83 -20.83
C SER A 73 -0.76 -17.02 -21.34
N THR A 74 -0.59 -17.63 -22.51
CA THR A 74 0.73 -17.91 -23.09
C THR A 74 1.53 -16.63 -23.33
N ARG A 75 0.95 -15.64 -24.02
CA ARG A 75 1.62 -14.37 -24.31
C ARG A 75 1.91 -13.56 -23.04
N GLY A 76 1.01 -13.58 -22.05
CA GLY A 76 1.24 -12.89 -20.78
C GLY A 76 2.28 -13.59 -19.90
N ALA A 77 2.25 -14.91 -19.77
CA ALA A 77 3.27 -15.67 -19.04
C ALA A 77 4.67 -15.50 -19.65
N LEU A 78 4.76 -15.34 -20.98
CA LEU A 78 6.00 -15.10 -21.69
C LEU A 78 6.69 -13.80 -21.24
N VAL A 79 5.93 -12.74 -20.91
CA VAL A 79 6.49 -11.47 -20.40
C VAL A 79 7.42 -11.71 -19.20
N GLY A 80 6.95 -12.49 -18.22
CA GLY A 80 7.73 -12.77 -17.02
C GLY A 80 9.01 -13.53 -17.33
N LEU A 81 8.94 -14.53 -18.23
CA LEU A 81 10.11 -15.28 -18.68
C LEU A 81 11.10 -14.39 -19.44
N VAL A 82 10.64 -13.58 -20.39
CA VAL A 82 11.48 -12.68 -21.19
C VAL A 82 12.18 -11.66 -20.32
N THR A 83 11.47 -11.10 -19.33
CA THR A 83 12.04 -10.17 -18.35
C THR A 83 13.17 -10.82 -17.54
N SER A 84 12.98 -12.06 -17.08
CA SER A 84 14.03 -12.82 -16.38
C SER A 84 15.21 -13.19 -17.29
N LEU A 85 14.97 -13.50 -18.56
CA LEU A 85 16.04 -13.77 -19.52
C LEU A 85 16.85 -12.50 -19.83
N LEU A 86 16.20 -11.33 -19.90
CA LEU A 86 16.88 -10.04 -20.13
C LEU A 86 17.90 -9.72 -19.05
N SER A 87 17.64 -10.07 -17.79
CA SER A 87 18.62 -9.84 -16.70
C SER A 87 19.92 -10.63 -16.87
N LYS A 88 19.89 -11.71 -17.67
CA LYS A 88 21.04 -12.59 -17.89
C LYS A 88 21.71 -12.38 -19.25
N PHE A 89 20.93 -12.32 -20.33
CA PHE A 89 21.45 -12.37 -21.70
C PHE A 89 21.46 -11.02 -22.42
N ARG A 90 20.60 -10.05 -22.03
CA ARG A 90 20.49 -8.71 -22.65
C ARG A 90 20.46 -8.72 -24.18
N ASP A 91 19.73 -9.67 -24.77
CA ASP A 91 19.67 -9.88 -26.21
C ASP A 91 18.53 -9.08 -26.86
N ASN A 92 18.77 -8.54 -28.06
CA ASN A 92 17.79 -7.72 -28.79
C ASN A 92 16.49 -8.46 -29.10
N ILE A 93 16.53 -9.79 -29.32
CA ILE A 93 15.32 -10.55 -29.62
C ILE A 93 14.32 -10.52 -28.46
N LEU A 94 14.82 -10.42 -27.22
CA LEU A 94 13.99 -10.33 -26.03
C LEU A 94 13.30 -8.96 -25.96
N LEU A 95 14.01 -7.90 -26.37
CA LEU A 95 13.44 -6.57 -26.47
C LEU A 95 12.38 -6.50 -27.58
N GLU A 96 12.62 -7.12 -28.73
CA GLU A 96 11.64 -7.23 -29.82
C GLU A 96 10.36 -7.94 -29.36
N ILE A 97 10.49 -9.00 -28.54
CA ILE A 97 9.34 -9.69 -27.96
C ILE A 97 8.57 -8.75 -27.00
N LEU A 98 9.25 -8.07 -26.08
CA LEU A 98 8.58 -7.13 -25.18
C LEU A 98 7.91 -5.97 -25.94
N GLU A 99 8.55 -5.47 -26.99
CA GLU A 99 8.00 -4.43 -27.86
C GLU A 99 6.69 -4.86 -28.50
N LYS A 100 6.68 -6.07 -29.06
CA LYS A 100 5.48 -6.67 -29.63
C LYS A 100 4.38 -6.84 -28.58
N LEU A 101 4.70 -7.35 -27.39
CA LEU A 101 3.74 -7.55 -26.30
C LEU A 101 3.23 -6.23 -25.70
N SER A 102 3.99 -5.14 -25.79
CA SER A 102 3.54 -3.80 -25.38
C SER A 102 2.39 -3.25 -26.22
N LYS A 103 2.30 -3.73 -27.47
CA LYS A 103 1.26 -3.39 -28.42
C LYS A 103 0.24 -4.52 -28.57
N ASP A 104 0.20 -5.46 -27.63
CA ASP A 104 -0.75 -6.56 -27.68
C ASP A 104 -2.19 -6.04 -27.71
N ARG A 105 -3.04 -6.68 -28.51
CA ARG A 105 -4.44 -6.30 -28.65
C ARG A 105 -5.24 -6.51 -27.36
N THR A 106 -4.80 -7.42 -26.51
CA THR A 106 -5.45 -7.77 -25.24
C THR A 106 -4.93 -6.89 -24.10
N ILE A 107 -5.85 -6.46 -23.25
CA ILE A 107 -5.55 -5.66 -22.05
C ILE A 107 -4.79 -6.53 -21.04
N SER A 108 -5.16 -7.81 -20.93
CA SER A 108 -4.54 -8.78 -20.02
C SER A 108 -3.04 -8.96 -20.24
N VAL A 109 -2.58 -9.12 -21.48
CA VAL A 109 -1.14 -9.23 -21.78
C VAL A 109 -0.39 -7.94 -21.43
N ARG A 110 -0.98 -6.78 -21.77
CA ARG A 110 -0.39 -5.47 -21.46
C ARG A 110 -0.32 -5.19 -19.95
N ALA A 111 -1.33 -5.63 -19.18
CA ALA A 111 -1.31 -5.56 -17.73
C ALA A 111 -0.11 -6.33 -17.13
N VAL A 112 0.15 -7.54 -17.65
CA VAL A 112 1.32 -8.33 -17.22
C VAL A 112 2.62 -7.65 -17.61
N LEU A 113 2.70 -7.06 -18.81
CA LEU A 113 3.85 -6.26 -19.20
C LEU A 113 4.13 -5.16 -18.17
N VAL A 114 3.15 -4.30 -17.88
CA VAL A 114 3.31 -3.21 -16.92
C VAL A 114 3.76 -3.71 -15.55
N ARG A 115 3.19 -4.81 -15.05
CA ARG A 115 3.62 -5.45 -13.79
C ARG A 115 5.09 -5.84 -13.79
N TYR A 116 5.62 -6.33 -14.92
CA TYR A 116 6.99 -6.85 -14.98
C TYR A 116 8.04 -5.81 -15.42
N LEU A 117 7.63 -4.67 -15.99
CA LEU A 117 8.56 -3.62 -16.42
C LEU A 117 9.53 -3.11 -15.34
N PRO A 118 9.16 -2.96 -14.05
CA PRO A 118 10.11 -2.59 -13.00
C PRO A 118 11.35 -3.49 -12.97
N TYR A 119 11.17 -4.80 -13.15
CA TYR A 119 12.27 -5.77 -13.12
C TYR A 119 13.16 -5.70 -14.37
N ALA A 120 12.67 -5.12 -15.47
CA ALA A 120 13.43 -4.93 -16.70
C ALA A 120 14.34 -3.68 -16.67
N ILE A 121 14.08 -2.71 -15.79
CA ILE A 121 14.78 -1.41 -15.76
C ILE A 121 16.30 -1.57 -15.68
N ARG A 122 16.79 -2.49 -14.83
CA ARG A 122 18.24 -2.73 -14.69
C ARG A 122 18.88 -3.28 -15.97
N SER A 123 18.11 -3.97 -16.80
CA SER A 123 18.59 -4.70 -17.97
C SER A 123 18.56 -3.85 -19.25
N ILE A 124 17.49 -3.08 -19.45
CA ILE A 124 17.25 -2.31 -20.69
C ILE A 124 17.16 -0.80 -20.47
N GLY A 125 17.21 -0.33 -19.21
CA GLY A 125 17.13 1.08 -18.87
C GLY A 125 15.69 1.61 -18.76
N TRP A 126 15.53 2.70 -17.99
CA TRP A 126 14.21 3.30 -17.75
C TRP A 126 13.57 3.88 -19.01
N ASP A 127 14.35 4.56 -19.87
CA ASP A 127 13.79 5.18 -21.08
C ASP A 127 13.13 4.15 -22.01
N GLU A 128 13.72 2.95 -22.13
CA GLU A 128 13.16 1.86 -22.94
C GLU A 128 11.95 1.22 -22.25
N CYS A 129 12.01 0.96 -20.93
CA CYS A 129 10.84 0.51 -20.18
C CYS A 129 9.69 1.51 -20.26
N PHE A 130 9.96 2.82 -20.23
CA PHE A 130 8.94 3.85 -20.33
C PHE A 130 8.28 3.88 -21.71
N ARG A 131 9.06 3.63 -22.78
CA ARG A 131 8.54 3.46 -24.14
C ARG A 131 7.58 2.27 -24.22
N LEU A 132 7.96 1.13 -23.66
CA LEU A 132 7.11 -0.07 -23.57
C LEU A 132 5.85 0.17 -22.72
N PHE A 133 5.99 0.84 -21.58
CA PHE A 133 4.86 1.25 -20.74
C PHE A 133 3.89 2.16 -21.50
N SER A 134 4.41 3.15 -22.23
CA SER A 134 3.60 4.13 -22.95
C SER A 134 2.74 3.44 -24.02
N ASN A 135 3.31 2.51 -24.78
CA ASN A 135 2.57 1.67 -25.74
C ASN A 135 1.43 0.89 -25.04
N ALA A 136 1.73 0.31 -23.87
CA ALA A 136 0.76 -0.48 -23.14
C ALA A 136 -0.40 0.39 -22.61
N PHE A 137 -0.07 1.57 -22.08
CA PHE A 137 -0.97 2.52 -21.42
C PHE A 137 -2.03 3.12 -22.34
N GLU A 138 -1.79 3.17 -23.66
CA GLU A 138 -2.69 3.83 -24.63
C GLU A 138 -4.16 3.37 -24.56
N LYS A 139 -4.43 2.12 -24.15
CA LYS A 139 -5.80 1.60 -24.11
C LYS A 139 -6.02 0.61 -22.96
N GLY A 140 -7.07 0.84 -22.17
CA GLY A 140 -7.53 -0.11 -21.15
C GLY A 140 -6.72 -0.07 -19.85
N ALA A 141 -5.97 1.01 -19.61
CA ALA A 141 -5.15 1.20 -18.41
C ALA A 141 -5.96 1.18 -17.11
N GLU A 142 -7.25 1.48 -17.20
CA GLU A 142 -8.20 1.39 -16.09
C GLU A 142 -8.28 -0.02 -15.51
N GLU A 143 -8.08 -1.06 -16.32
CA GLU A 143 -8.23 -2.45 -15.88
C GLU A 143 -6.97 -3.05 -15.24
N TYR A 144 -5.86 -2.30 -15.26
CA TYR A 144 -4.62 -2.67 -14.58
C TYR A 144 -4.00 -1.49 -13.83
N SER A 145 -4.84 -0.51 -13.43
CA SER A 145 -4.41 0.71 -12.76
C SER A 145 -3.60 0.44 -11.49
N GLU A 146 -3.88 -0.66 -10.79
CA GLU A 146 -3.16 -1.10 -9.59
C GLU A 146 -1.66 -1.35 -9.83
N CYS A 147 -1.24 -1.74 -11.04
CA CYS A 147 0.17 -1.98 -11.35
C CYS A 147 0.91 -0.75 -11.88
N ILE A 148 0.18 0.35 -12.16
CA ILE A 148 0.77 1.55 -12.76
C ILE A 148 1.68 2.29 -11.76
N PRO A 149 1.25 2.56 -10.50
CA PRO A 149 2.09 3.20 -9.50
C PRO A 149 3.39 2.45 -9.25
N ASP A 150 3.36 1.10 -9.26
CA ASP A 150 4.56 0.27 -9.09
C ASP A 150 5.63 0.61 -10.12
N PHE A 151 5.27 0.72 -11.40
CA PHE A 151 6.21 1.12 -12.44
C PHE A 151 6.63 2.59 -12.33
N LEU A 152 5.66 3.48 -12.12
CA LEU A 152 5.92 4.91 -12.05
C LEU A 152 6.75 5.31 -10.82
N SER A 153 6.80 4.49 -9.77
CA SER A 153 7.66 4.68 -8.60
C SER A 153 9.15 4.66 -8.93
N TYR A 154 9.56 4.07 -10.05
CA TYR A 154 10.97 3.97 -10.49
C TYR A 154 11.41 5.12 -11.40
N VAL A 155 10.57 6.13 -11.63
CA VAL A 155 10.89 7.24 -12.54
C VAL A 155 12.07 8.07 -12.00
N PRO A 156 13.15 8.28 -12.77
CA PRO A 156 14.23 9.19 -12.37
C PRO A 156 13.75 10.64 -12.21
N LYS A 157 14.30 11.38 -11.22
CA LYS A 157 13.87 12.76 -10.93
C LYS A 157 13.97 13.67 -12.18
N ASP A 158 15.01 13.51 -13.00
CA ASP A 158 15.27 14.27 -14.22
C ASP A 158 14.34 13.91 -15.41
N LYS A 159 13.44 12.93 -15.24
CA LYS A 159 12.56 12.42 -16.30
C LYS A 159 11.08 12.67 -16.02
N ILE A 160 10.75 13.38 -14.94
CA ILE A 160 9.36 13.62 -14.53
C ILE A 160 8.53 14.31 -15.62
N ASP A 161 9.15 15.23 -16.38
CA ASP A 161 8.49 15.96 -17.47
C ASP A 161 7.97 15.04 -18.57
N LYS A 162 8.56 13.84 -18.75
CA LYS A 162 8.09 12.86 -19.72
C LYS A 162 6.74 12.25 -19.34
N LEU A 163 6.32 12.38 -18.07
CA LEU A 163 5.09 11.78 -17.57
C LEU A 163 3.86 12.68 -17.69
N ILE A 164 4.02 13.93 -18.13
CA ILE A 164 2.93 14.93 -18.14
C ILE A 164 1.68 14.37 -18.83
N GLU A 165 1.83 13.72 -19.98
CA GLU A 165 0.70 13.13 -20.72
C GLU A 165 0.02 11.99 -19.95
N ILE A 166 0.82 11.11 -19.33
CA ILE A 166 0.32 9.97 -18.54
C ILE A 166 -0.44 10.49 -17.31
N LEU A 167 0.17 11.38 -16.55
CA LEU A 167 -0.43 11.97 -15.35
C LEU A 167 -1.69 12.76 -15.69
N SER A 168 -1.71 13.48 -16.81
CA SER A 168 -2.90 14.22 -17.27
C SER A 168 -4.05 13.26 -17.58
N LYS A 169 -3.79 12.18 -18.32
CA LYS A 169 -4.81 11.14 -18.60
C LYS A 169 -5.36 10.50 -17.33
N MET A 170 -4.51 10.26 -16.33
CA MET A 170 -4.96 9.72 -15.04
C MET A 170 -5.77 10.75 -14.24
N LYS A 171 -5.38 12.03 -14.25
CA LYS A 171 -6.11 13.14 -13.60
C LYS A 171 -7.47 13.41 -14.24
N GLU A 172 -7.58 13.27 -15.56
CA GLU A 172 -8.85 13.40 -16.29
C GLU A 172 -9.89 12.37 -15.83
N LYS A 173 -9.43 11.18 -15.41
CA LYS A 173 -10.25 10.04 -14.94
C LYS A 173 -10.18 9.84 -13.43
N ARG A 174 -10.10 10.94 -12.69
CA ARG A 174 -9.91 10.93 -11.22
C ARG A 174 -11.08 10.36 -10.42
N ASP A 175 -12.27 10.30 -11.01
CA ASP A 175 -13.46 9.65 -10.46
C ASP A 175 -13.52 8.13 -10.75
N GLU A 176 -12.55 7.59 -11.48
CA GLU A 176 -12.45 6.17 -11.85
C GLU A 176 -11.19 5.51 -11.25
N LYS A 177 -10.94 4.25 -11.61
CA LYS A 177 -9.77 3.45 -11.17
C LYS A 177 -8.42 4.10 -11.45
N LEU A 178 -8.31 4.94 -12.48
CA LEU A 178 -7.08 5.68 -12.77
C LEU A 178 -6.85 6.85 -11.80
N GLY A 179 -7.91 7.38 -11.18
CA GLY A 179 -7.81 8.32 -10.07
C GLY A 179 -7.13 7.74 -8.86
N GLU A 180 -7.40 6.46 -8.53
CA GLU A 180 -6.70 5.75 -7.45
C GLU A 180 -5.20 5.71 -7.73
N ALA A 181 -4.83 5.27 -8.94
CA ALA A 181 -3.44 5.20 -9.35
C ALA A 181 -2.77 6.59 -9.43
N TYR A 182 -3.53 7.63 -9.79
CA TYR A 182 -3.03 9.01 -9.86
C TYR A 182 -2.66 9.53 -8.47
N ALA A 183 -3.58 9.41 -7.52
CA ALA A 183 -3.38 9.83 -6.14
C ALA A 183 -2.18 9.11 -5.50
N LEU A 184 -2.10 7.79 -5.70
CA LEU A 184 -1.00 6.99 -5.18
C LEU A 184 0.34 7.38 -5.82
N THR A 185 0.39 7.56 -7.14
CA THR A 185 1.60 8.00 -7.86
C THR A 185 2.07 9.37 -7.37
N MET A 186 1.16 10.32 -7.21
CA MET A 186 1.48 11.66 -6.73
C MET A 186 1.94 11.67 -5.27
N THR A 187 1.42 10.75 -4.45
CA THR A 187 1.89 10.54 -3.08
C THR A 187 3.31 9.99 -3.05
N ILE A 188 3.61 9.00 -3.90
CA ILE A 188 4.97 8.49 -4.08
C ILE A 188 5.91 9.62 -4.55
N TYR A 189 5.47 10.47 -5.47
CA TYR A 189 6.28 11.60 -5.95
C TYR A 189 6.49 12.65 -4.88
N TYR A 190 5.48 12.95 -4.08
CA TYR A 190 5.66 13.80 -2.92
C TYR A 190 6.74 13.22 -2.00
N LEU A 191 6.63 11.95 -1.59
CA LEU A 191 7.62 11.27 -0.74
C LEU A 191 9.03 11.30 -1.33
N ARG A 192 9.16 11.14 -2.65
CA ARG A 192 10.44 11.23 -3.38
C ARG A 192 10.92 12.65 -3.69
N GLU A 193 10.21 13.68 -3.21
CA GLU A 193 10.51 15.11 -3.46
C GLU A 193 10.47 15.48 -4.94
N MET A 194 9.55 14.86 -5.66
CA MET A 194 9.25 15.06 -7.07
C MET A 194 7.94 15.83 -7.28
N ALA A 195 7.10 15.92 -6.25
CA ALA A 195 5.91 16.76 -6.21
C ALA A 195 5.94 17.64 -4.95
N SER A 196 5.32 18.82 -5.03
CA SER A 196 5.20 19.71 -3.87
C SER A 196 4.12 19.21 -2.90
N GLU A 197 4.11 19.79 -1.70
CA GLU A 197 3.02 19.59 -0.75
C GLU A 197 1.70 20.13 -1.30
N GLU A 198 1.75 21.30 -1.93
CA GLU A 198 0.60 21.95 -2.53
C GLU A 198 -0.05 21.06 -3.59
N ASP A 199 0.76 20.44 -4.45
CA ASP A 199 0.28 19.52 -5.49
C ASP A 199 -0.44 18.32 -4.88
N LEU A 200 0.15 17.70 -3.85
CA LEU A 200 -0.46 16.55 -3.19
C LEU A 200 -1.76 16.95 -2.46
N MET A 201 -1.77 18.09 -1.78
CA MET A 201 -2.94 18.57 -1.06
C MET A 201 -4.09 18.96 -1.98
N GLU A 202 -3.82 19.53 -3.17
CA GLU A 202 -4.87 19.77 -4.19
C GLU A 202 -5.59 18.47 -4.53
N ILE A 203 -4.83 17.38 -4.73
CA ILE A 203 -5.36 16.07 -5.11
C ILE A 203 -6.17 15.46 -3.96
N LEU A 204 -5.61 15.41 -2.76
CA LEU A 204 -6.27 14.73 -1.63
C LEU A 204 -7.52 15.47 -1.13
N LYS A 205 -7.62 16.78 -1.41
CA LYS A 205 -8.83 17.59 -1.14
C LYS A 205 -9.84 17.60 -2.29
N ASP A 206 -9.52 17.05 -3.46
CA ASP A 206 -10.45 17.01 -4.60
C ASP A 206 -11.67 16.14 -4.25
N GLU A 207 -12.86 16.74 -4.19
CA GLU A 207 -14.12 16.03 -3.89
C GLU A 207 -14.51 15.02 -4.98
N VAL A 208 -14.02 15.19 -6.21
CA VAL A 208 -14.30 14.32 -7.35
C VAL A 208 -13.38 13.09 -7.36
N LEU A 209 -12.21 13.19 -6.72
CA LEU A 209 -11.27 12.07 -6.63
C LEU A 209 -11.92 10.91 -5.86
N VAL A 210 -11.83 9.72 -6.45
CA VAL A 210 -12.29 8.45 -5.85
C VAL A 210 -11.73 8.26 -4.43
N ASP A 211 -12.62 7.96 -3.47
CA ASP A 211 -12.29 7.84 -2.05
C ASP A 211 -11.17 6.81 -1.78
N LYS A 212 -11.15 5.72 -2.55
CA LYS A 212 -10.10 4.69 -2.46
C LYS A 212 -8.70 5.24 -2.79
N GLY A 213 -8.59 6.20 -3.70
CA GLY A 213 -7.31 6.87 -3.98
C GLY A 213 -6.79 7.64 -2.77
N LYS A 214 -7.66 8.39 -2.09
CA LYS A 214 -7.31 9.13 -0.86
C LYS A 214 -6.91 8.19 0.27
N GLU A 215 -7.61 7.06 0.36
CA GLU A 215 -7.33 5.99 1.32
C GLU A 215 -5.94 5.40 1.15
N GLU A 216 -5.62 4.92 -0.06
CA GLU A 216 -4.32 4.32 -0.36
C GLU A 216 -3.17 5.32 -0.17
N SER A 217 -3.38 6.58 -0.58
CA SER A 217 -2.44 7.67 -0.32
C SER A 217 -2.20 7.89 1.17
N PHE A 218 -3.25 7.91 1.97
CA PHE A 218 -3.13 8.05 3.41
C PHE A 218 -2.41 6.84 4.05
N TYR A 219 -2.74 5.61 3.65
CA TYR A 219 -2.03 4.42 4.14
C TYR A 219 -0.55 4.44 3.77
N LEU A 220 -0.20 4.90 2.57
CA LEU A 220 1.20 5.04 2.17
C LEU A 220 1.93 6.05 3.07
N LEU A 221 1.36 7.23 3.29
CA LEU A 221 1.93 8.26 4.18
C LEU A 221 2.05 7.76 5.62
N ALA A 222 1.00 7.11 6.14
CA ALA A 222 1.00 6.56 7.49
C ALA A 222 2.08 5.49 7.66
N ASN A 223 2.27 4.62 6.67
CA ASN A 223 3.32 3.60 6.72
C ASN A 223 4.75 4.18 6.70
N GLN A 224 4.93 5.43 6.26
CA GLN A 224 6.24 6.09 6.29
C GLN A 224 6.58 6.73 7.65
N VAL A 225 5.61 6.91 8.57
CA VAL A 225 5.88 7.56 9.87
C VAL A 225 6.84 6.76 10.76
N LYS A 226 7.08 5.49 10.43
CA LYS A 226 8.08 4.65 11.09
C LYS A 226 9.53 4.99 10.73
N TYR A 227 9.75 5.81 9.71
CA TYR A 227 11.07 6.22 9.27
C TYR A 227 11.37 7.66 9.74
N GLU A 228 12.53 7.84 10.37
CA GLU A 228 12.97 9.14 10.92
C GLU A 228 13.00 10.25 9.89
N GLU A 229 13.44 9.91 8.68
CA GLU A 229 13.68 10.83 7.59
C GLU A 229 12.37 11.36 7.00
N ASP A 230 11.28 10.59 7.11
CA ASP A 230 10.01 10.88 6.45
C ASP A 230 8.92 11.38 7.39
N ILE A 231 9.06 11.17 8.71
CA ILE A 231 7.97 11.45 9.67
C ILE A 231 7.49 12.90 9.62
N ASP A 232 8.38 13.89 9.61
CA ASP A 232 7.96 15.31 9.67
C ASP A 232 7.17 15.71 8.43
N LYS A 233 7.61 15.20 7.28
CA LYS A 233 6.97 15.40 5.99
C LYS A 233 5.59 14.74 5.94
N CYS A 234 5.50 13.49 6.36
CA CYS A 234 4.24 12.74 6.38
C CYS A 234 3.24 13.36 7.35
N MET A 235 3.68 13.66 8.58
CA MET A 235 2.85 14.26 9.62
C MET A 235 2.29 15.62 9.19
N LYS A 236 3.04 16.41 8.42
CA LYS A 236 2.55 17.69 7.87
C LYS A 236 1.34 17.52 6.97
N ILE A 237 1.38 16.56 6.03
CA ILE A 237 0.25 16.23 5.16
C ILE A 237 -0.92 15.70 5.98
N ILE A 238 -0.65 14.72 6.84
CA ILE A 238 -1.68 14.05 7.62
C ILE A 238 -2.40 15.02 8.58
N ASP A 239 -1.66 15.95 9.20
CA ASP A 239 -2.23 16.99 10.05
C ASP A 239 -3.20 17.90 9.27
N ASN A 240 -2.85 18.24 8.03
CA ASN A 240 -3.74 19.00 7.16
C ASN A 240 -4.99 18.19 6.77
N LEU A 241 -4.84 16.89 6.44
CA LEU A 241 -5.96 16.02 6.11
C LEU A 241 -6.92 15.81 7.29
N LEU A 242 -6.39 15.76 8.52
CA LEU A 242 -7.22 15.74 9.72
C LEU A 242 -8.11 16.97 9.81
N GLU A 243 -7.61 18.17 9.50
CA GLU A 243 -8.37 19.41 9.61
C GLU A 243 -9.58 19.45 8.67
N HIS A 244 -9.50 18.73 7.54
CA HIS A 244 -10.54 18.65 6.52
C HIS A 244 -11.45 17.41 6.64
N ASP A 245 -11.34 16.63 7.73
CA ASP A 245 -12.14 15.41 8.00
C ASP A 245 -12.11 14.37 6.86
N VAL A 246 -11.04 14.38 6.05
CA VAL A 246 -10.88 13.48 4.88
C VAL A 246 -10.67 12.02 5.32
N LEU A 247 -10.12 11.81 6.53
CA LEU A 247 -9.61 10.51 6.97
C LEU A 247 -10.69 9.54 7.51
N LYS A 248 -11.95 9.99 7.67
CA LYS A 248 -13.13 9.17 8.03
C LYS A 248 -12.86 8.06 9.09
N GLY A 249 -12.07 8.34 10.13
CA GLY A 249 -11.79 7.40 11.23
C GLY A 249 -10.65 6.40 11.00
N ARG A 250 -9.90 6.51 9.90
CA ARG A 250 -8.80 5.57 9.55
C ARG A 250 -7.47 5.89 10.23
N VAL A 251 -7.46 6.75 11.23
CA VAL A 251 -6.24 7.30 11.82
C VAL A 251 -5.50 6.31 12.74
N SER A 252 -6.09 5.14 12.99
CA SER A 252 -5.50 4.05 13.78
C SER A 252 -4.14 3.58 13.25
N ILE A 253 -4.01 3.44 11.93
CA ILE A 253 -2.79 2.97 11.28
C ILE A 253 -1.55 3.81 11.60
N LEU A 254 -1.72 5.10 11.90
CA LEU A 254 -0.62 5.99 12.26
C LEU A 254 0.07 5.53 13.53
N PHE A 255 -0.70 5.06 14.51
CA PHE A 255 -0.20 4.66 15.81
C PHE A 255 0.29 3.20 15.83
N MET A 256 -0.16 2.39 14.87
CA MET A 256 0.35 1.03 14.69
C MET A 256 1.84 1.05 14.30
N GLU A 257 2.21 1.95 13.39
CA GLU A 257 3.56 2.03 12.81
C GLU A 257 4.45 3.09 13.49
N ALA A 258 3.90 3.94 14.37
CA ALA A 258 4.65 5.02 15.01
C ALA A 258 5.81 4.52 15.88
N ARG A 259 6.95 5.23 15.80
CA ARG A 259 8.10 5.00 16.66
C ARG A 259 7.89 5.61 18.06
N PRO A 260 8.23 4.89 19.15
CA PRO A 260 8.20 5.42 20.50
C PRO A 260 8.97 6.75 20.67
N GLU A 261 10.11 6.88 19.98
CA GLU A 261 10.99 8.04 20.06
C GLU A 261 10.34 9.33 19.53
N ASP A 262 9.32 9.22 18.69
CA ASP A 262 8.63 10.34 18.07
C ASP A 262 7.41 10.84 18.87
N LEU A 263 7.24 10.42 20.13
CA LEU A 263 6.10 10.80 20.97
C LEU A 263 5.82 12.31 20.96
N LYS A 264 6.87 13.13 21.01
CA LYS A 264 6.72 14.60 20.99
C LYS A 264 6.09 15.13 19.69
N LYS A 265 6.35 14.47 18.56
CA LYS A 265 5.75 14.79 17.25
C LYS A 265 4.30 14.33 17.18
N PHE A 266 3.97 13.18 17.77
CA PHE A 266 2.60 12.65 17.83
C PHE A 266 1.71 13.34 18.87
N THR A 267 2.28 13.94 19.91
CA THR A 267 1.54 14.56 21.02
C THR A 267 0.50 15.60 20.56
N PRO A 268 0.83 16.60 19.70
CA PRO A 268 -0.17 17.54 19.19
C PRO A 268 -1.27 16.84 18.38
N PHE A 269 -0.89 15.80 17.65
CA PHE A 269 -1.78 15.04 16.79
C PHE A 269 -2.78 14.19 17.58
N ILE A 270 -2.32 13.49 18.61
CA ILE A 270 -3.14 12.79 19.60
C ILE A 270 -4.15 13.77 20.21
N LYS A 271 -3.68 14.93 20.68
CA LYS A 271 -4.54 15.97 21.26
C LYS A 271 -5.60 16.48 20.26
N LYS A 272 -5.29 16.57 18.97
CA LYS A 272 -6.28 16.92 17.91
C LYS A 272 -7.33 15.81 17.73
N ILE A 273 -6.92 14.54 17.63
CA ILE A 273 -7.85 13.41 17.49
C ILE A 273 -8.77 13.29 18.70
N ILE A 274 -8.22 13.44 19.90
CA ILE A 274 -8.99 13.44 21.14
C ILE A 274 -10.09 14.49 21.09
N LYS A 275 -9.93 15.64 20.42
CA LYS A 275 -10.97 16.67 20.33
C LYS A 275 -12.02 16.42 19.24
N LYS A 276 -11.87 15.39 18.41
CA LYS A 276 -12.72 15.12 17.25
C LYS A 276 -13.42 13.76 17.36
N PRO A 277 -14.62 13.68 17.99
CA PRO A 277 -15.34 12.42 18.19
C PRO A 277 -15.47 11.54 16.94
N ASN A 278 -15.74 12.15 15.78
CA ASN A 278 -15.98 11.46 14.51
C ASN A 278 -14.79 10.65 13.98
N ILE A 279 -13.58 10.84 14.51
CA ILE A 279 -12.37 10.15 14.07
C ILE A 279 -11.65 9.41 15.22
N ARG A 280 -12.21 9.43 16.44
CA ARG A 280 -11.61 8.77 17.61
C ARG A 280 -11.60 7.25 17.43
N GLY A 281 -12.78 6.67 17.13
CA GLY A 281 -12.96 5.30 16.65
C GLY A 281 -11.98 4.26 17.20
N GLU A 282 -11.55 3.37 16.32
CA GLU A 282 -10.49 2.39 16.56
C GLU A 282 -9.15 3.05 16.99
N ALA A 283 -8.91 4.30 16.61
CA ALA A 283 -7.65 4.97 16.90
C ALA A 283 -7.40 5.16 18.40
N LEU A 284 -8.43 5.27 19.23
CA LEU A 284 -8.26 5.33 20.68
C LEU A 284 -7.50 4.12 21.24
N TYR A 285 -7.84 2.92 20.76
CA TYR A 285 -7.17 1.70 21.18
C TYR A 285 -5.69 1.73 20.79
N TYR A 286 -5.38 2.10 19.55
CA TYR A 286 -3.99 2.15 19.07
C TYR A 286 -3.17 3.32 19.62
N ILE A 287 -3.80 4.44 19.98
CA ILE A 287 -3.17 5.52 20.75
C ILE A 287 -2.69 4.95 22.09
N LEU A 288 -3.53 4.19 22.81
CA LEU A 288 -3.15 3.60 24.09
C LEU A 288 -1.99 2.61 23.94
N GLU A 289 -2.03 1.72 22.96
CA GLU A 289 -0.90 0.82 22.67
C GLU A 289 0.39 1.60 22.34
N TYR A 290 0.28 2.67 21.57
CA TYR A 290 1.43 3.53 21.23
C TYR A 290 2.00 4.23 22.46
N LEU A 291 1.14 4.74 23.35
CA LEU A 291 1.55 5.36 24.61
C LEU A 291 2.30 4.37 25.51
N GLU A 292 1.82 3.13 25.62
CA GLU A 292 2.52 2.08 26.38
C GLU A 292 3.91 1.78 25.79
N LYS A 293 4.03 1.66 24.46
CA LYS A 293 5.33 1.48 23.80
C LYS A 293 6.29 2.66 24.05
N SER A 294 5.72 3.87 24.16
CA SER A 294 6.46 5.12 24.41
C SER A 294 6.83 5.35 25.88
N LEU A 295 6.33 4.50 26.78
CA LEU A 295 6.50 4.65 28.22
C LEU A 295 7.97 4.68 28.64
N LEU A 296 8.85 3.93 27.98
CA LEU A 296 10.28 3.92 28.30
C LEU A 296 11.05 5.14 27.77
N VAL A 297 10.45 5.93 26.88
CA VAL A 297 11.09 7.09 26.26
C VAL A 297 10.80 8.35 27.08
N ASP A 298 9.53 8.63 27.35
CA ASP A 298 9.10 9.81 28.10
C ASP A 298 7.88 9.48 28.99
N PRO A 299 8.10 8.80 30.13
CA PRO A 299 7.02 8.29 30.98
C PRO A 299 6.05 9.37 31.46
N LEU A 300 6.55 10.56 31.78
CA LEU A 300 5.72 11.64 32.29
C LEU A 300 4.84 12.25 31.20
N GLU A 301 5.35 12.44 29.97
CA GLU A 301 4.50 12.91 28.88
C GLU A 301 3.46 11.86 28.47
N VAL A 302 3.84 10.58 28.47
CA VAL A 302 2.88 9.47 28.29
C VAL A 302 1.76 9.54 29.33
N PHE A 303 2.12 9.72 30.61
CA PHE A 303 1.14 9.80 31.68
C PHE A 303 0.24 11.04 31.57
N ASN A 304 0.80 12.20 31.21
CA ASN A 304 0.02 13.41 30.94
C ASN A 304 -1.00 13.21 29.80
N LEU A 305 -0.61 12.49 28.74
CA LEU A 305 -1.49 12.16 27.63
C LEU A 305 -2.59 11.19 28.03
N LEU A 306 -2.29 10.21 28.88
CA LEU A 306 -3.28 9.29 29.43
C LEU A 306 -4.34 10.02 30.27
N GLU A 307 -3.92 10.93 31.16
CA GLU A 307 -4.85 11.75 31.95
C GLU A 307 -5.73 12.63 31.04
N THR A 308 -5.16 13.17 29.96
CA THR A 308 -5.91 13.94 28.95
C THR A 308 -6.98 13.07 28.28
N LEU A 309 -6.63 11.83 27.91
CA LEU A 309 -7.58 10.87 27.33
C LEU A 309 -8.76 10.61 28.28
N PHE A 310 -8.50 10.30 29.54
CA PHE A 310 -9.56 10.04 30.52
C PHE A 310 -10.50 11.21 30.74
N THR A 311 -10.00 12.44 30.60
CA THR A 311 -10.78 13.65 30.82
C THR A 311 -11.66 14.00 29.62
N GLU A 312 -11.15 13.81 28.39
CA GLU A 312 -11.75 14.38 27.17
C GLU A 312 -12.58 13.38 26.34
N VAL A 313 -12.33 12.07 26.50
CA VAL A 313 -12.93 11.04 25.63
C VAL A 313 -14.28 10.55 26.14
N GLY A 314 -14.48 10.44 27.46
CA GLY A 314 -15.76 10.01 28.05
C GLY A 314 -16.16 8.58 27.66
N ASP A 315 -17.42 8.37 27.30
CA ASP A 315 -18.01 7.04 27.02
C ASP A 315 -17.53 6.41 25.69
N ASP A 316 -16.80 7.16 24.86
CA ASP A 316 -16.29 6.70 23.56
C ASP A 316 -15.30 5.52 23.69
N PHE A 317 -14.76 5.26 24.89
CA PHE A 317 -13.90 4.09 25.15
C PHE A 317 -14.63 2.75 24.97
N TYR A 318 -15.98 2.74 25.05
CA TYR A 318 -16.82 1.53 25.07
C TYR A 318 -17.67 1.35 23.81
N ASN A 319 -18.06 2.46 23.17
CA ASN A 319 -19.13 2.47 22.18
C ASN A 319 -18.62 2.41 20.74
N LEU A 320 -17.92 1.33 20.38
CA LEU A 320 -17.48 1.10 19.01
C LEU A 320 -18.12 -0.19 18.48
N ARG A 321 -19.07 -0.03 17.55
CA ARG A 321 -19.47 -1.15 16.69
C ARG A 321 -18.36 -1.33 15.67
N ASP A 322 -17.98 -2.58 15.43
CA ASP A 322 -17.02 -3.04 14.41
C ASP A 322 -15.53 -3.06 14.79
N TYR A 323 -15.13 -2.62 15.99
CA TYR A 323 -13.73 -2.59 16.44
C TYR A 323 -13.52 -3.09 17.88
N VAL A 324 -12.28 -3.38 18.25
CA VAL A 324 -11.92 -3.64 19.66
C VAL A 324 -12.05 -2.34 20.45
N PRO A 325 -12.90 -2.28 21.49
CA PRO A 325 -13.03 -1.09 22.32
C PRO A 325 -11.72 -0.75 23.01
N ALA A 326 -11.43 0.55 23.15
CA ALA A 326 -10.25 1.01 23.86
C ALA A 326 -10.19 0.48 25.31
N SER A 327 -11.35 0.28 25.95
CA SER A 327 -11.49 -0.30 27.30
C SER A 327 -10.96 -1.73 27.47
N HIS A 328 -10.56 -2.40 26.38
CA HIS A 328 -9.91 -3.71 26.39
C HIS A 328 -8.38 -3.63 26.37
N SER A 329 -7.79 -2.43 26.22
CA SER A 329 -6.34 -2.25 26.24
C SER A 329 -5.81 -2.33 27.68
N ASN A 330 -4.73 -3.09 27.90
CA ASN A 330 -4.03 -3.13 29.18
C ASN A 330 -3.09 -1.92 29.39
N ALA A 331 -2.84 -1.14 28.33
CA ALA A 331 -1.89 -0.04 28.33
C ALA A 331 -2.10 0.96 29.49
N PRO A 332 -3.33 1.43 29.79
CA PRO A 332 -3.53 2.36 30.90
C PRO A 332 -3.06 1.84 32.26
N LEU A 333 -3.34 0.58 32.57
CA LEU A 333 -2.90 -0.05 33.81
C LEU A 333 -1.37 -0.16 33.86
N ASN A 334 -0.75 -0.61 32.78
CA ASN A 334 0.71 -0.76 32.70
C ASN A 334 1.42 0.60 32.83
N ILE A 335 0.89 1.65 32.22
CA ILE A 335 1.37 3.02 32.37
C ILE A 335 1.27 3.48 33.82
N ILE A 336 0.08 3.38 34.44
CA ILE A 336 -0.15 3.82 35.83
C ILE A 336 0.78 3.07 36.80
N ASN A 337 0.93 1.76 36.64
CA ASN A 337 1.82 0.94 37.48
C ASN A 337 3.26 1.42 37.40
N THR A 338 3.74 1.68 36.19
CA THR A 338 5.10 2.17 35.98
C THR A 338 5.31 3.52 36.65
N ILE A 339 4.31 4.41 36.63
CA ILE A 339 4.38 5.70 37.34
C ILE A 339 4.40 5.48 38.86
N LEU A 340 3.53 4.64 39.41
CA LEU A 340 3.52 4.33 40.85
C LEU A 340 4.84 3.73 41.33
N GLU A 341 5.45 2.85 40.55
CA GLU A 341 6.69 2.15 40.91
C GLU A 341 7.94 3.04 40.76
N CYS A 342 7.99 3.85 39.71
CA CYS A 342 9.22 4.55 39.31
C CYS A 342 9.23 6.06 39.65
N TYR A 343 8.07 6.67 39.86
CA TYR A 343 7.89 8.12 40.01
C TYR A 343 7.10 8.47 41.28
N PRO A 344 7.71 8.32 42.47
CA PRO A 344 7.01 8.50 43.75
C PRO A 344 6.43 9.91 43.93
N GLU A 345 7.02 10.92 43.30
CA GLU A 345 6.48 12.29 43.30
C GLU A 345 5.13 12.43 42.58
N GLU A 346 4.78 11.49 41.70
CA GLU A 346 3.54 11.46 40.93
C GLU A 346 2.48 10.50 41.51
N GLU A 347 2.76 9.85 42.64
CA GLU A 347 1.90 8.81 43.25
C GLU A 347 0.44 9.25 43.38
N ILE A 348 0.19 10.45 43.91
CA ILE A 348 -1.18 10.98 44.10
C ILE A 348 -1.94 11.09 42.77
N ARG A 349 -1.25 11.48 41.68
CA ARG A 349 -1.86 11.58 40.36
C ARG A 349 -2.12 10.19 39.78
N ALA A 350 -1.17 9.27 39.93
CA ALA A 350 -1.32 7.89 39.47
C ALA A 350 -2.46 7.14 40.18
N LEU A 351 -2.62 7.32 41.50
CA LEU A 351 -3.75 6.76 42.25
C LEU A 351 -5.09 7.32 41.77
N LYS A 352 -5.17 8.63 41.48
CA LYS A 352 -6.39 9.23 40.89
C LYS A 352 -6.70 8.67 39.50
N ALA A 353 -5.67 8.42 38.70
CA ALA A 353 -5.84 7.79 37.39
C ALA A 353 -6.33 6.33 37.52
N LEU A 354 -5.85 5.59 38.54
CA LEU A 354 -6.34 4.25 38.86
C LEU A 354 -7.81 4.28 39.32
N ASP A 355 -8.17 5.21 40.21
CA ASP A 355 -9.57 5.43 40.61
C ASP A 355 -10.45 5.70 39.40
N LYS A 356 -9.94 6.48 38.44
CA LYS A 356 -10.66 6.76 37.20
C LYS A 356 -10.91 5.51 36.35
N LEU A 357 -9.95 4.60 36.27
CA LEU A 357 -10.14 3.31 35.59
C LEU A 357 -11.20 2.44 36.28
N ILE A 358 -11.28 2.49 37.62
CA ILE A 358 -12.33 1.80 38.40
C ILE A 358 -13.70 2.39 38.07
N GLU A 359 -13.85 3.72 38.09
CA GLU A 359 -15.10 4.39 37.71
C GLU A 359 -15.58 4.01 36.31
N LEU A 360 -14.62 3.90 35.39
CA LEU A 360 -14.87 3.53 34.01
C LEU A 360 -15.15 2.01 33.85
N ASN A 361 -14.99 1.18 34.88
CA ASN A 361 -15.05 -0.29 34.77
C ASN A 361 -14.10 -0.84 33.70
N TRP A 362 -12.86 -0.36 33.69
CA TRP A 362 -11.86 -0.76 32.71
C TRP A 362 -11.48 -2.24 32.84
N THR A 363 -11.27 -2.93 31.72
CA THR A 363 -10.95 -4.36 31.70
C THR A 363 -9.61 -4.61 32.41
N GLY A 364 -9.53 -5.62 33.29
CA GLY A 364 -8.30 -5.99 33.99
C GLY A 364 -8.06 -5.28 35.34
N VAL A 365 -8.84 -4.24 35.67
CA VAL A 365 -8.67 -3.49 36.93
C VAL A 365 -8.98 -4.35 38.15
N ASN A 366 -10.05 -5.16 38.10
CA ASN A 366 -10.43 -6.00 39.23
C ASN A 366 -9.35 -7.04 39.54
N GLU A 367 -8.83 -7.70 38.50
CA GLU A 367 -7.73 -8.67 38.61
C GLU A 367 -6.46 -8.02 39.19
N TYR A 368 -6.18 -6.79 38.79
CA TYR A 368 -5.05 -6.00 39.31
C TYR A 368 -5.22 -5.65 40.80
N LEU A 369 -6.38 -5.15 41.22
CA LEU A 369 -6.66 -4.83 42.63
C LEU A 369 -6.59 -6.08 43.53
N TYR A 370 -7.11 -7.22 43.07
CA TYR A 370 -7.00 -8.48 43.79
C TYR A 370 -5.56 -8.98 43.94
N ALA A 371 -4.66 -8.62 43.02
CA ALA A 371 -3.25 -8.97 43.12
C ALA A 371 -2.53 -8.09 44.16
N LEU A 372 -2.88 -6.79 44.24
CA LEU A 372 -2.37 -5.88 45.26
C LEU A 372 -2.86 -6.24 46.67
N ASP A 373 -4.12 -6.63 46.84
CA ASP A 373 -4.67 -7.08 48.13
C ASP A 373 -3.98 -8.36 48.68
N ARG A 374 -3.19 -9.05 47.84
CA ARG A 374 -2.43 -10.26 48.21
C ARG A 374 -0.96 -9.98 48.52
N LEU A 375 -0.46 -8.78 48.25
CA LEU A 375 0.90 -8.32 48.57
C LEU A 375 0.89 -7.58 49.91
#